data_AF-A0A9P0ZTE2-F1
#
_entry.id   AF-A0A9P0ZTE2-F1
#
_cell.length_a   1.000
_cell.length_b   1.000
_cell.length_c   1.000
_cell.angle_alpha   90.00
_cell.angle_beta   90.00
_cell.angle_gamma   90.00
#
_symmetry.space_group_name_H-M   'P 1'
#
loop_
_entity.id
_entity.type
_entity.pdbx_description
1 polymer ?
#
loop_
_entity_poly.entity_id
_entity_poly.type
_entity_poly.pdbx_seq_one_letter_code
_entity_poly.pdbx_strand_id
1 'polypeptide(L)'
;MYWKQRGNIKWLKEGDANTKFFHRAAKEKVSKQHIHAIKKHNSEWCYTAKEIGEEAVSFFKNLYSFEHTGSFDKILDVVPSLLEEEDNNRLVGLPGELEVREAV
;
A
#
# COMPACT_ATOMS: atom_id res chain seq x y z
N MET A 1 29.37 -23.59 -5.23
CA MET A 1 29.35 -22.68 -4.05
C MET A 1 28.30 -21.56 -4.12
N TYR A 2 27.66 -21.30 -5.27
CA TYR A 2 26.66 -20.24 -5.47
C TYR A 2 25.24 -20.59 -4.93
N TRP A 3 24.86 -21.87 -4.95
CA TRP A 3 23.52 -22.33 -4.55
C TRP A 3 23.25 -22.35 -3.04
N LYS A 4 24.30 -22.37 -2.19
CA LYS A 4 24.13 -22.24 -0.74
C LYS A 4 23.66 -20.85 -0.32
N GLN A 5 23.97 -19.82 -1.11
CA GLN A 5 23.61 -18.43 -0.81
C GLN A 5 22.15 -18.12 -1.19
N ARG A 6 21.57 -18.80 -2.18
CA ARG A 6 20.14 -18.70 -2.53
C ARG A 6 19.23 -19.63 -1.71
N GLY A 7 19.81 -20.61 -1.02
CA GLY A 7 19.10 -21.81 -0.59
C GLY A 7 18.39 -21.77 0.77
N ASN A 8 18.18 -20.61 1.41
CA ASN A 8 17.41 -20.60 2.67
C ASN A 8 17.92 -21.62 3.72
N ILE A 9 19.23 -21.89 3.75
CA ILE A 9 19.79 -23.01 4.53
C ILE A 9 19.61 -22.80 6.04
N LYS A 10 19.50 -21.54 6.49
CA LYS A 10 19.11 -21.20 7.87
C LYS A 10 17.64 -21.51 8.15
N TRP A 11 16.74 -21.25 7.19
CA TRP A 11 15.31 -21.60 7.28
C TRP A 11 15.12 -23.12 7.40
N LEU A 12 15.82 -23.92 6.60
CA LEU A 12 15.69 -25.37 6.63
C LEU A 12 16.25 -26.01 7.93
N LYS A 13 17.26 -25.38 8.55
CA LYS A 13 17.88 -25.89 9.79
C LYS A 13 17.09 -25.52 11.05
N GLU A 14 16.32 -24.44 11.02
CA GLU A 14 15.54 -23.96 12.17
C GLU A 14 14.03 -24.24 12.06
N GLY A 15 13.52 -24.62 10.88
CA GLY A 15 12.13 -24.99 10.66
C GLY A 15 11.13 -23.83 10.86
N ASP A 16 9.83 -24.15 10.81
CA ASP A 16 8.72 -23.24 11.15
C ASP A 16 8.51 -23.10 12.67
N ALA A 17 9.47 -23.58 13.46
CA ALA A 17 9.45 -23.40 14.89
C ALA A 17 9.74 -21.93 15.20
N ASN A 18 9.04 -21.35 16.18
CA ASN A 18 9.30 -20.04 16.78
C ASN A 18 10.67 -20.04 17.49
N THR A 19 11.75 -20.20 16.74
CA THR A 19 13.09 -20.30 17.29
C THR A 19 13.55 -18.94 17.79
N LYS A 20 14.52 -18.95 18.70
CA LYS A 20 15.15 -17.71 19.20
C LYS A 20 15.71 -16.84 18.07
N PHE A 21 16.07 -17.43 16.92
CA PHE A 21 16.49 -16.70 15.73
C PHE A 21 15.34 -15.89 15.13
N PHE A 22 14.16 -16.49 14.89
CA PHE A 22 13.00 -15.78 14.36
C PHE A 22 12.48 -14.71 15.31
N HIS A 23 12.46 -14.98 16.62
CA HIS A 23 12.14 -13.96 17.61
C HIS A 23 13.13 -12.79 17.61
N ARG A 24 14.43 -13.07 17.48
CA ARG A 24 15.46 -12.03 17.37
C ARG A 24 15.32 -11.25 16.06
N ALA A 25 15.10 -11.92 14.94
CA ALA A 25 14.92 -11.29 13.63
C ALA A 25 13.65 -10.43 13.59
N ALA A 26 12.54 -10.91 14.15
CA ALA A 26 11.31 -10.14 14.30
C ALA A 26 11.51 -8.93 15.22
N LYS A 27 12.16 -9.10 16.37
CA LYS A 27 12.48 -7.99 17.28
C LYS A 27 13.39 -6.95 16.64
N GLU A 28 14.39 -7.38 15.88
CA GLU A 28 15.29 -6.50 15.13
C GLU A 28 14.54 -5.75 14.04
N LYS A 29 13.64 -6.42 13.31
CA LYS A 29 12.76 -5.79 12.32
C LYS A 29 11.85 -4.76 12.96
N VAL A 30 11.18 -5.10 14.06
CA VAL A 30 10.32 -4.18 14.82
C VAL A 30 11.12 -2.98 15.33
N SER A 31 12.33 -3.20 15.85
CA SER A 31 13.20 -2.10 16.31
C SER A 31 13.64 -1.19 15.17
N LYS A 32 14.00 -1.74 14.01
CA LYS A 32 14.38 -0.98 12.82
C LYS A 32 13.22 -0.20 12.20
N GLN A 33 12.02 -0.73 12.29
CA GLN A 33 10.80 -0.13 11.76
C GLN A 33 10.06 0.75 12.79
N HIS A 34 10.62 0.90 13.99
CA HIS A 34 10.00 1.71 15.03
C HIS A 34 10.14 3.19 14.70
N ILE A 35 9.00 3.85 14.51
CA ILE A 35 8.92 5.29 14.30
C ILE A 35 8.95 5.95 15.68
N HIS A 36 10.05 6.63 16.00
CA HIS A 36 10.28 7.23 17.31
C HIS A 36 9.58 8.59 17.45
N ALA A 37 9.52 9.35 16.35
CA ALA A 37 8.81 10.60 16.31
C ALA A 37 8.42 10.97 14.87
N ILE A 38 7.35 11.72 14.72
CA ILE A 38 6.97 12.36 13.46
C ILE A 38 6.77 13.85 13.69
N LYS A 39 7.05 14.66 12.67
CA LYS A 39 6.80 16.09 12.68
C LYS A 39 5.48 16.38 11.98
N LYS A 40 4.58 17.06 12.67
CA LYS A 40 3.28 17.52 12.17
C LYS A 40 3.42 18.71 11.23
N HIS A 41 2.35 18.99 10.49
CA HIS A 41 2.27 20.17 9.62
C HIS A 41 2.38 21.50 10.40
N ASN A 42 1.94 21.55 11.65
CA ASN A 42 2.07 22.71 12.54
C ASN A 42 3.48 22.86 13.17
N SER A 43 4.46 22.08 12.70
CA SER A 43 5.82 22.01 13.24
C SER A 43 5.98 21.42 14.65
N GLU A 44 4.93 20.87 15.25
CA GLU A 44 5.02 20.12 16.50
C GLU A 44 5.53 18.70 16.25
N TRP A 45 6.18 18.14 17.26
CA TRP A 45 6.68 16.76 17.23
C TRP A 45 5.78 15.86 18.05
N CYS A 46 5.41 14.71 17.46
CA CYS A 46 4.71 13.64 18.13
C CYS A 46 5.70 12.52 18.46
N TYR A 47 5.71 12.11 19.73
CA TYR A 47 6.67 11.11 20.25
C TYR A 47 5.97 9.81 20.69
N THR A 48 4.66 9.86 20.92
CA THR A 48 3.85 8.74 21.40
C THR A 48 3.23 8.00 20.22
N ALA A 49 3.23 6.66 20.28
CA ALA A 49 2.64 5.83 19.24
C ALA A 49 1.15 6.16 18.96
N LYS A 50 0.41 6.58 20.00
CA LYS A 50 -0.97 7.04 19.87
C LYS A 50 -1.06 8.29 18.98
N GLU A 51 -0.28 9.32 19.29
CA GLU A 51 -0.27 10.57 18.54
C GLU A 51 0.23 10.36 17.10
N ILE A 52 1.26 9.52 16.92
CA ILE A 52 1.77 9.14 15.60
C ILE A 52 0.66 8.48 14.76
N GLY A 53 -0.11 7.56 15.37
CA GLY A 53 -1.21 6.88 14.70
C GLY A 53 -2.35 7.82 14.33
N GLU A 54 -2.76 8.70 15.25
CA GLU A 54 -3.82 9.69 15.01
C GLU A 54 -3.44 10.67 13.89
N GLU A 55 -2.20 11.17 13.90
CA GLU A 55 -1.70 12.05 12.84
C GLU A 55 -1.60 11.33 11.49
N ALA A 56 -1.15 10.06 11.47
CA ALA A 56 -1.09 9.28 10.24
C ALA A 56 -2.49 9.11 9.63
N VAL A 57 -3.50 8.77 10.45
CA VAL A 57 -4.88 8.65 9.99
C VAL A 57 -5.40 9.98 9.45
N SER A 58 -5.14 11.09 10.15
CA SER A 58 -5.52 12.44 9.71
C SER A 58 -4.87 12.80 8.38
N PHE A 59 -3.56 12.55 8.25
CA PHE A 59 -2.79 12.82 7.05
C PHE A 59 -3.35 12.07 5.83
N PHE A 60 -3.55 10.76 5.94
CA PHE A 60 -4.07 9.96 4.84
C PHE A 60 -5.53 10.28 4.52
N LYS A 61 -6.37 10.57 5.53
CA LYS A 61 -7.72 11.08 5.29
C LYS A 61 -7.67 12.34 4.42
N ASN A 62 -6.86 13.33 4.79
CA ASN A 62 -6.74 14.57 4.03
C ASN A 62 -6.17 14.33 2.62
N LEU A 63 -5.20 13.42 2.48
CA LEU A 63 -4.61 13.07 1.19
C LEU A 63 -5.64 12.47 0.22
N TYR A 64 -6.48 11.56 0.71
CA TYR A 64 -7.50 10.91 -0.12
C TYR A 64 -8.81 11.69 -0.24
N SER A 65 -9.07 12.62 0.69
CA SER A 65 -10.17 13.59 0.57
C SER A 65 -9.82 14.76 -0.35
N PHE A 66 -8.56 14.87 -0.80
CA PHE A 66 -8.17 15.84 -1.80
C PHE A 66 -8.74 15.42 -3.16
N GLU A 67 -9.95 15.90 -3.47
CA GLU A 67 -10.46 15.80 -4.84
C GLU A 67 -9.48 16.53 -5.77
N HIS A 68 -8.96 15.81 -6.76
CA HIS A 68 -8.17 16.39 -7.83
C HIS A 68 -9.03 17.43 -8.57
N THR A 69 -8.93 18.68 -8.14
CA THR A 69 -9.46 19.88 -8.80
C THR A 69 -8.51 20.37 -9.89
N GLY A 70 -7.61 19.49 -10.35
CA GLY A 70 -6.86 19.71 -11.58
C GLY A 70 -7.75 19.35 -12.76
N SER A 71 -8.21 20.36 -13.50
CA SER A 71 -8.82 20.15 -14.82
C SER A 71 -7.83 19.36 -15.68
N PHE A 72 -8.17 18.10 -15.96
CA PHE A 72 -7.42 17.22 -16.86
C PHE A 72 -7.66 17.57 -18.33
N ASP A 73 -8.46 18.60 -18.62
CA ASP A 73 -8.88 18.99 -19.98
C ASP A 73 -7.67 19.13 -20.91
N LYS A 74 -6.60 19.79 -20.45
CA LYS A 74 -5.37 19.98 -21.24
C LYS A 74 -4.58 18.70 -21.51
N ILE A 75 -4.73 17.68 -20.66
CA ILE A 75 -4.05 16.39 -20.84
C ILE A 75 -4.89 15.51 -21.78
N LEU A 76 -6.22 15.56 -21.65
CA LEU A 76 -7.15 14.84 -22.52
C LEU A 76 -7.06 15.30 -23.99
N ASP A 77 -6.72 16.57 -24.25
CA ASP A 77 -6.49 17.08 -25.61
C ASP A 77 -5.34 16.39 -26.36
N VAL A 78 -4.38 15.79 -25.64
CA VAL A 78 -3.17 15.18 -26.22
C VAL A 78 -3.24 13.65 -26.22
N VAL A 79 -4.18 13.08 -25.46
CA VAL A 79 -4.37 11.64 -25.39
C VAL A 79 -5.26 11.20 -26.56
N PRO A 80 -4.77 10.36 -27.48
CA PRO A 80 -5.62 9.84 -28.53
C PRO A 80 -6.75 9.00 -27.93
N SER A 81 -8.00 9.32 -28.29
CA SER A 81 -9.19 8.56 -27.92
C SER A 81 -9.17 7.22 -28.68
N LEU A 82 -8.66 6.18 -28.01
CA LEU A 82 -8.55 4.82 -28.57
C LEU A 82 -9.79 3.96 -28.30
N LEU A 83 -10.75 4.45 -27.52
CA LEU A 83 -11.99 3.76 -27.20
C LEU A 83 -13.15 4.45 -27.91
N GLU A 84 -14.02 3.66 -28.51
CA GLU A 84 -15.29 4.15 -29.02
C GLU A 84 -16.24 4.44 -27.84
N GLU A 85 -17.21 5.35 -28.00
CA GLU A 85 -18.14 5.70 -26.93
C GLU A 85 -18.90 4.48 -26.39
N GLU A 86 -19.13 3.48 -27.24
CA GLU A 86 -19.78 2.22 -26.89
C GLU A 86 -18.94 1.38 -25.91
N ASP A 87 -17.62 1.32 -26.12
CA ASP A 87 -16.70 0.65 -25.19
C ASP A 87 -16.66 1.37 -23.83
N ASN A 88 -16.65 2.71 -23.85
CA ASN A 88 -16.65 3.49 -22.63
C ASN A 88 -17.95 3.31 -21.83
N ASN A 89 -19.10 3.28 -22.52
CA ASN A 89 -20.39 2.99 -21.91
C ASN A 89 -20.45 1.58 -21.30
N ARG A 90 -19.82 0.60 -21.93
CA ARG A 90 -19.72 -0.77 -21.40
C ARG A 90 -18.83 -0.86 -20.17
N LEU A 91 -17.73 -0.09 -20.12
CA LEU A 91 -16.79 -0.09 -18.99
C LEU A 91 -17.30 0.65 -17.76
N VAL A 92 -18.12 1.69 -17.95
CA VAL A 92 -18.72 2.49 -16.86
C VAL A 92 -20.08 1.96 -16.41
N GLY A 93 -20.69 1.07 -17.21
CA GLY A 93 -21.96 0.41 -16.88
C GLY A 93 -21.86 -0.56 -15.71
N LEU A 94 -23.01 -0.86 -15.09
CA LEU A 94 -23.11 -1.91 -14.07
C LEU A 94 -22.87 -3.29 -14.72
N PRO A 95 -22.11 -4.20 -14.06
CA PRO A 95 -21.92 -5.55 -14.57
C PRO A 95 -23.27 -6.28 -14.65
N GLY A 96 -23.46 -7.05 -15.72
CA GLY A 96 -24.71 -7.78 -15.95
C GLY A 96 -24.87 -8.94 -14.96
N GLU A 97 -26.11 -9.35 -14.66
CA GLU A 97 -26.39 -10.48 -13.76
C GLU A 97 -25.71 -11.79 -14.19
N LEU A 98 -25.48 -11.98 -15.50
CA LEU A 98 -24.76 -13.12 -16.05
C LEU A 98 -23.26 -13.09 -15.72
N GLU A 99 -22.62 -11.94 -15.82
CA GLU A 99 -21.19 -11.75 -15.51
C GLU A 99 -20.92 -11.96 -14.01
N VAL A 100 -21.81 -11.46 -13.16
CA VAL A 100 -21.74 -11.67 -11.70
C VAL A 100 -21.90 -13.14 -11.33
N ARG A 101 -22.73 -13.90 -12.08
CA ARG A 101 -22.94 -15.33 -11.84
C ARG A 101 -21.79 -16.21 -12.32
N GLU A 102 -21.06 -15.82 -13.37
CA GLU A 102 -19.89 -16.59 -13.84
C GLU A 102 -18.63 -16.34 -13.01
N ALA A 103 -18.54 -15.19 -12.33
CA ALA A 103 -17.40 -14.83 -11.50
C ALA A 103 -17.41 -15.43 -10.07
N VAL A 104 -18.55 -16.01 -9.65
CA VAL A 104 -18.76 -16.61 -8.31
C VAL A 104 -18.81 -18.12 -8.42
#